data_AF-A0A7Z0BPC0-F1
#
_entry.id   AF-A0A7Z0BPC0-F1
#
_cell.length_a   1.000
_cell.length_b   1.000
_cell.length_c   1.000
_cell.angle_alpha   90.00
_cell.angle_beta   90.00
_cell.angle_gamma   90.00
#
_symmetry.space_group_name_H-M   'P 1'
#
loop_
_entity.id
_entity.type
_entity.pdbx_description
1 polymer ?
#
loop_
_entity_poly.entity_id
_entity_poly.type
_entity_poly.pdbx_seq_one_letter_code
_entity_poly.pdbx_strand_id
1 'polypeptide(L)'
;MDYSHVSRAYQTGTATTLAAFFVSMRSARWQGVMLLVLVLSLGGCARNQDNRAFLSNSSPAAPSELFQTHSDRLATIGMRNNLNSLYRVMGKLYQRNPREWRKSGLGDREATQRAVQQAIEQGRPPASLDGRQDIVALSYALSPEFQGDRVGAFIYAIGSMLVTAHGGNTQFYITDTIDAQFVHNAARNIEKATWLLATRRDAQGNPLLLSNELSEQGRNLSFAVEFGKIVARLDYLSDVLDERYRRIGVNYAHSLMFLNFLPVQ
;
A
#
# COMPACT_ATOMS: atom_id res chain seq x y z
N MET A 1 -41.67 -36.04 5.99
CA MET A 1 -41.50 -35.05 7.08
C MET A 1 -42.50 -33.95 6.80
N ASP A 2 -43.49 -33.89 7.68
CA ASP A 2 -44.69 -33.07 7.59
C ASP A 2 -44.35 -31.61 7.94
N TYR A 3 -44.71 -30.66 7.07
CA TYR A 3 -44.54 -29.22 7.32
C TYR A 3 -45.91 -28.57 7.41
N SER A 4 -46.66 -28.92 8.46
CA SER A 4 -47.87 -28.22 8.85
C SER A 4 -47.56 -27.25 9.99
N HIS A 5 -47.39 -25.96 9.71
CA HIS A 5 -47.64 -24.92 10.73
C HIS A 5 -48.18 -23.62 10.13
N VAL A 6 -49.50 -23.47 10.27
CA VAL A 6 -50.24 -22.29 10.73
C VAL A 6 -50.02 -20.96 9.99
N SER A 7 -50.90 -20.71 9.03
CA SER A 7 -51.26 -19.36 8.58
C SER A 7 -51.93 -18.57 9.72
N ARG A 8 -51.26 -17.54 10.24
CA ARG A 8 -51.89 -16.56 11.14
C ARG A 8 -52.82 -15.63 10.35
N ALA A 9 -54.09 -15.60 10.74
CA ALA A 9 -55.06 -14.61 10.28
C ALA A 9 -54.60 -13.21 10.67
N TYR A 10 -54.55 -12.30 9.70
CA TYR A 10 -54.40 -10.87 9.94
C TYR A 10 -55.69 -10.36 10.59
N GLN A 11 -55.62 -9.96 11.86
CA GLN A 11 -56.65 -9.16 12.49
C GLN A 11 -56.59 -7.73 11.91
N THR A 12 -57.69 -7.30 11.30
CA THR A 12 -57.93 -5.92 10.91
C THR A 12 -58.09 -5.07 12.17
N GLY A 13 -57.02 -4.39 12.59
CA GLY A 13 -57.08 -3.35 13.61
C GLY A 13 -57.85 -2.14 13.09
N THR A 14 -58.88 -1.74 13.84
CA THR A 14 -59.65 -0.53 13.63
C THR A 14 -58.74 0.70 13.68
N ALA A 15 -58.81 1.54 12.65
CA ALA A 15 -58.10 2.80 12.60
C ALA A 15 -58.75 3.79 13.60
N THR A 16 -58.21 3.85 14.81
CA THR A 16 -58.47 4.97 15.72
C THR A 16 -57.74 6.20 15.18
N THR A 17 -58.50 7.16 14.66
CA THR A 17 -58.06 8.51 14.32
C THR A 17 -57.37 9.16 15.51
N LEU A 18 -56.03 9.19 15.49
CA LEU A 18 -55.26 10.14 16.29
C LEU A 18 -55.40 11.50 15.61
N ALA A 19 -56.32 12.32 16.13
CA ALA A 19 -56.40 13.73 15.78
C ALA A 19 -55.03 14.37 16.05
N ALA A 20 -54.37 14.78 14.97
CA ALA A 20 -53.13 15.52 15.03
C ALA A 20 -53.40 16.86 15.74
N PHE A 21 -52.80 17.04 16.92
CA PHE A 21 -52.51 18.37 17.45
C PHE A 21 -51.49 19.03 16.50
N PHE A 22 -51.94 19.57 15.38
CA PHE A 22 -51.17 20.50 14.58
C PHE A 22 -51.07 21.82 15.35
N VAL A 23 -50.09 21.91 16.24
CA VAL A 23 -49.65 23.20 16.76
C VAL A 23 -49.06 23.98 15.59
N SER A 24 -49.71 25.08 15.21
CA SER A 24 -49.21 26.03 14.24
C SER A 24 -47.90 26.65 14.75
N MET A 25 -46.76 26.04 14.39
CA MET A 25 -45.43 26.57 14.67
C MET A 25 -45.08 27.69 13.67
N ARG A 26 -45.72 28.85 13.85
CA ARG A 26 -45.46 30.06 13.04
C ARG A 26 -44.46 31.04 13.66
N SER A 27 -43.81 30.69 14.77
CA SER A 27 -42.82 31.57 15.40
C SER A 27 -41.40 31.17 15.04
N ALA A 28 -40.60 32.14 14.58
CA ALA A 28 -39.19 31.97 14.20
C ALA A 28 -38.33 31.29 15.29
N ARG A 29 -38.76 31.39 16.55
CA ARG A 29 -38.12 30.74 17.71
C ARG A 29 -38.23 29.21 17.64
N TRP A 30 -39.35 28.66 17.18
CA TRP A 30 -39.54 27.21 17.05
C TRP A 30 -38.82 26.64 15.83
N GLN A 31 -38.75 27.40 14.73
CA GLN A 31 -37.91 27.06 13.57
C GLN A 31 -36.42 27.00 13.96
N GLY A 32 -35.94 27.97 14.75
CA GLY A 32 -34.57 27.95 15.27
C GLY A 32 -34.27 26.75 16.17
N VAL A 33 -35.21 26.37 17.06
CA VAL A 33 -35.06 25.18 17.91
C VAL A 33 -35.07 23.90 17.09
N MET A 34 -35.96 23.75 16.10
CA MET A 34 -35.96 22.57 15.24
C MET A 34 -34.68 22.45 14.41
N LEU A 35 -34.15 23.56 13.90
CA LEU A 35 -32.92 23.58 13.11
C LEU A 35 -31.69 23.28 14.00
N LEU A 36 -31.68 23.76 15.25
CA LEU A 36 -30.66 23.41 16.24
C LEU A 36 -30.71 21.92 16.59
N VAL A 37 -31.90 21.36 16.82
CA VAL A 37 -32.09 19.92 17.10
C VAL A 37 -31.68 19.07 15.90
N LEU A 38 -31.96 19.53 14.66
CA LEU A 38 -31.53 18.86 13.43
C LEU A 38 -29.99 18.90 13.27
N VAL A 39 -29.35 20.04 13.54
CA VAL A 39 -27.88 20.16 13.51
C VAL A 39 -27.22 19.32 14.60
N LEU A 40 -27.82 19.24 15.78
CA LEU A 40 -27.35 18.40 16.89
C LEU A 40 -27.56 16.90 16.63
N SER A 41 -28.62 16.52 15.91
CA SER A 41 -28.88 15.11 15.55
C SER A 41 -28.05 14.61 14.36
N LEU A 42 -27.49 15.51 13.54
CA LEU A 42 -26.51 15.19 12.49
C LEU A 42 -25.12 14.81 13.05
N GLY A 43 -24.82 15.09 14.32
CA GLY A 43 -23.54 14.73 14.96
C GLY A 43 -23.42 13.26 15.40
N GLY A 44 -24.47 12.46 15.21
CA GLY A 44 -24.63 11.16 15.88
C GLY A 44 -24.42 9.91 15.01
N CYS A 45 -23.40 9.82 14.16
CA CYS A 45 -23.01 8.55 13.52
C CYS A 45 -21.50 8.45 13.18
N ALA A 46 -20.63 9.11 13.94
CA ALA A 46 -19.19 8.83 13.83
C ALA A 46 -18.87 7.57 14.66
N ARG A 47 -19.10 6.38 14.10
CA ARG A 47 -18.65 5.13 14.71
C ARG A 47 -17.12 5.09 14.61
N ASN A 48 -16.45 5.43 15.71
CA ASN A 48 -15.00 5.33 15.80
C ASN A 48 -14.61 3.85 15.75
N GLN A 49 -14.23 3.35 14.57
CA GLN A 49 -13.68 2.01 14.39
C GLN A 49 -12.23 2.02 14.88
N ASP A 50 -12.04 1.87 16.19
CA ASP A 50 -10.70 1.71 16.75
C ASP A 50 -10.15 0.33 16.39
N ASN A 51 -9.43 0.27 15.26
CA ASN A 51 -8.79 -0.93 14.74
C ASN A 51 -7.35 -1.10 15.26
N ARG A 52 -6.98 -0.47 16.38
CA ARG A 52 -5.63 -0.54 16.97
C ARG A 52 -5.11 -1.96 17.21
N ALA A 53 -6.00 -2.93 17.48
CA ALA A 53 -5.63 -4.33 17.65
C ALA A 53 -5.03 -4.98 16.38
N PHE A 54 -5.30 -4.42 15.20
CA PHE A 54 -4.87 -4.96 13.90
C PHE A 54 -3.86 -4.08 13.15
N LEU A 55 -3.70 -2.81 13.55
CA LEU A 55 -2.87 -1.82 12.85
C LEU A 55 -1.57 -1.55 13.61
N SER A 56 -0.49 -2.25 13.26
CA SER A 56 0.87 -1.96 13.76
C SER A 56 1.61 -0.86 12.98
N ASN A 57 1.08 -0.45 11.82
CA ASN A 57 1.69 0.55 10.92
C ASN A 57 0.69 1.69 10.61
N SER A 58 0.27 2.43 11.63
CA SER A 58 -0.47 3.68 11.45
C SER A 58 0.49 4.87 11.33
N SER A 59 0.13 5.82 10.47
CA SER A 59 0.76 7.14 10.42
C SER A 59 -0.29 8.15 10.85
N PRO A 60 0.07 9.23 11.58
CA PRO A 60 -0.86 10.31 11.88
C PRO A 60 -1.43 10.87 10.58
N ALA A 61 -2.69 11.30 10.58
CA ALA A 61 -3.27 11.99 9.44
C ALA A 61 -2.47 13.27 9.18
N ALA A 62 -1.92 13.40 7.97
CA ALA A 62 -1.20 14.60 7.55
C ALA A 62 -2.14 15.55 6.79
N PRO A 63 -2.04 16.89 6.97
CA PRO A 63 -2.85 17.85 6.21
C PRO A 63 -2.71 17.72 4.69
N SER A 64 -1.55 17.26 4.21
CA SER A 64 -1.29 17.02 2.79
C SER A 64 -2.15 15.87 2.20
N GLU A 65 -2.73 15.01 3.04
CA GLU A 65 -3.65 13.95 2.60
C GLU A 65 -4.92 14.50 1.94
N LEU A 66 -5.29 15.77 2.22
CA LEU A 66 -6.42 16.43 1.56
C LEU A 66 -6.22 16.60 0.05
N PHE A 67 -4.98 16.56 -0.42
CA PHE A 67 -4.63 16.65 -1.85
C PHE A 67 -4.42 15.26 -2.49
N GLN A 68 -4.80 14.19 -1.81
CA GLN A 68 -4.74 12.82 -2.32
C GLN A 68 -6.15 12.34 -2.70
N THR A 69 -6.31 11.80 -3.89
CA THR A 69 -7.49 10.98 -4.20
C THR A 69 -7.41 9.65 -3.43
N HIS A 70 -8.51 8.90 -3.40
CA HIS A 70 -8.49 7.54 -2.83
C HIS A 70 -7.44 6.64 -3.49
N SER A 71 -7.23 6.78 -4.80
CA SER A 71 -6.21 6.02 -5.54
C SER A 71 -4.79 6.45 -5.18
N ASP A 72 -4.54 7.75 -5.03
CA ASP A 72 -3.22 8.26 -4.63
C ASP A 72 -2.89 7.83 -3.19
N ARG A 73 -3.90 7.81 -2.32
CA ARG A 73 -3.77 7.31 -0.96
C ARG A 73 -3.47 5.81 -0.94
N LEU A 74 -4.16 5.02 -1.77
CA LEU A 74 -3.90 3.59 -1.92
C LEU A 74 -2.47 3.34 -2.41
N ALA A 75 -2.01 4.06 -3.43
CA ALA A 75 -0.64 3.98 -3.93
C ALA A 75 0.39 4.35 -2.85
N THR A 76 0.13 5.42 -2.07
CA THR A 76 0.99 5.87 -0.98
C THR A 76 1.12 4.81 0.10
N ILE A 77 0.00 4.22 0.52
CA ILE A 77 -0.02 3.12 1.50
C ILE A 77 0.68 1.88 0.93
N GLY A 78 0.46 1.57 -0.34
CA GLY A 78 1.10 0.47 -1.07
C GLY A 78 2.62 0.59 -1.07
N MET A 79 3.14 1.74 -1.51
CA MET A 79 4.57 2.06 -1.52
C MET A 79 5.19 1.92 -0.12
N ARG A 80 4.60 2.56 0.89
CA ARG A 80 5.04 2.44 2.29
C ARG A 80 5.10 1.00 2.75
N ASN A 81 4.06 0.21 2.47
CA ASN A 81 4.00 -1.19 2.87
C ASN A 81 4.99 -2.07 2.10
N ASN A 82 5.29 -1.74 0.84
CA ASN A 82 6.32 -2.40 0.03
C ASN A 82 7.71 -2.16 0.62
N LEU A 83 8.07 -0.90 0.88
CA LEU A 83 9.34 -0.55 1.53
C LEU A 83 9.46 -1.19 2.92
N ASN A 84 8.40 -1.18 3.73
CA ASN A 84 8.41 -1.86 5.03
C ASN A 84 8.64 -3.37 4.92
N SER A 85 8.09 -4.02 3.88
CA SER A 85 8.33 -5.45 3.63
C SER A 85 9.78 -5.68 3.21
N LEU A 86 10.32 -4.80 2.36
CA LEU A 86 11.72 -4.83 1.95
C LEU A 86 12.68 -4.62 3.13
N TYR A 87 12.39 -3.71 4.05
CA TYR A 87 13.21 -3.47 5.24
C TYR A 87 13.16 -4.64 6.23
N ARG A 88 12.03 -5.36 6.31
CA ARG A 88 11.98 -6.64 7.04
C ARG A 88 12.89 -7.68 6.40
N VAL A 89 12.89 -7.79 5.07
CA VAL A 89 13.81 -8.69 4.35
C VAL A 89 15.26 -8.30 4.63
N MET A 90 15.60 -7.01 4.57
CA MET A 90 16.93 -6.49 4.89
C MET A 90 17.39 -6.93 6.30
N GLY A 91 16.55 -6.74 7.32
CA GLY A 91 16.88 -7.16 8.68
C GLY A 91 17.14 -8.65 8.81
N LYS A 92 16.31 -9.48 8.18
CA LYS A 92 16.51 -10.94 8.13
C LYS A 92 17.80 -11.31 7.39
N LEU A 93 18.09 -10.64 6.28
CA LEU A 93 19.30 -10.89 5.49
C LEU A 93 20.56 -10.54 6.28
N TYR A 94 20.60 -9.40 6.96
CA TYR A 94 21.74 -9.05 7.80
C TYR A 94 21.89 -9.94 9.02
N GLN A 95 20.77 -10.39 9.62
CA GLN A 95 20.81 -11.36 10.70
C GLN A 95 21.45 -12.68 10.24
N ARG A 96 21.10 -13.14 9.04
CA ARG A 96 21.60 -14.41 8.49
C ARG A 96 22.99 -14.28 7.85
N ASN A 97 23.38 -13.08 7.42
CA ASN A 97 24.64 -12.78 6.74
C ASN A 97 25.39 -11.67 7.49
N PRO A 98 25.87 -11.91 8.72
CA PRO A 98 26.38 -10.84 9.55
C PRO A 98 27.74 -10.29 9.06
N ARG A 99 28.40 -10.95 8.12
CA ARG A 99 29.59 -10.40 7.43
C ARG A 99 29.26 -9.16 6.60
N GLU A 100 28.04 -9.05 6.07
CA GLU A 100 27.69 -8.01 5.10
C GLU A 100 27.51 -6.65 5.76
N TRP A 101 26.76 -6.56 6.88
CA TRP A 101 26.64 -5.28 7.58
C TRP A 101 27.96 -4.81 8.18
N ARG A 102 28.89 -5.72 8.52
CA ARG A 102 30.22 -5.34 9.02
C ARG A 102 31.08 -4.63 7.98
N LYS A 103 30.82 -4.84 6.68
CA LYS A 103 31.52 -4.13 5.60
C LYS A 103 31.18 -2.64 5.53
N SER A 104 30.09 -2.20 6.16
CA SER A 104 29.67 -0.79 6.18
C SER A 104 30.56 0.10 7.06
N GLY A 105 31.23 -0.49 8.07
CA GLY A 105 32.00 0.26 9.07
C GLY A 105 31.16 1.05 10.09
N LEU A 106 29.82 0.95 10.06
CA LEU A 106 28.90 1.76 10.89
C LEU A 106 28.69 1.24 12.32
N GLY A 107 29.55 0.33 12.80
CA GLY A 107 29.56 -0.16 14.19
C GLY A 107 28.53 -1.26 14.49
N ASP A 108 27.27 -1.09 14.10
CA ASP A 108 26.21 -2.07 14.36
C ASP A 108 25.26 -2.33 13.16
N ARG A 109 24.46 -3.39 13.29
CA ARG A 109 23.49 -3.82 12.28
C ARG A 109 22.39 -2.78 12.06
N GLU A 110 21.87 -2.17 13.10
CA GLU A 110 20.75 -1.24 13.02
C GLU A 110 21.15 0.08 12.37
N ALA A 111 22.35 0.58 12.68
CA ALA A 111 22.97 1.74 12.04
C ALA A 111 23.15 1.49 10.55
N THR A 112 23.60 0.29 10.17
CA THR A 112 23.70 -0.11 8.76
C THR A 112 22.32 -0.16 8.08
N GLN A 113 21.31 -0.74 8.74
CA GLN A 113 19.94 -0.76 8.21
C GLN A 113 19.36 0.64 8.02
N ARG A 114 19.55 1.54 8.99
CA ARG A 114 19.13 2.95 8.91
C ARG A 114 19.82 3.66 7.74
N ALA A 115 21.12 3.44 7.55
CA ALA A 115 21.87 4.05 6.46
C ALA A 115 21.35 3.60 5.08
N VAL A 116 21.03 2.30 4.91
CA VAL A 116 20.45 1.79 3.65
C VAL A 116 19.04 2.33 3.43
N GLN A 117 18.21 2.41 4.48
CA GLN A 117 16.88 3.01 4.40
C GLN A 117 16.96 4.49 3.97
N GLN A 118 17.82 5.28 4.61
CA GLN A 118 18.03 6.68 4.26
C GLN A 118 18.56 6.84 2.84
N ALA A 119 19.46 5.95 2.40
CA ALA A 119 19.96 5.95 1.04
C ALA A 119 18.81 5.79 0.01
N ILE A 120 17.88 4.86 0.25
CA ILE A 120 16.71 4.67 -0.62
C ILE A 120 15.80 5.90 -0.59
N GLU A 121 15.45 6.38 0.60
CA GLU A 121 14.53 7.52 0.78
C GLU A 121 15.07 8.83 0.21
N GLN A 122 16.39 8.99 0.17
CA GLN A 122 17.08 10.18 -0.35
C GLN A 122 17.59 10.00 -1.78
N GLY A 123 17.39 8.83 -2.40
CA GLY A 123 17.91 8.53 -3.74
C GLY A 123 19.44 8.57 -3.85
N ARG A 124 20.16 8.17 -2.79
CA ARG A 124 21.62 8.21 -2.71
C ARG A 124 22.22 6.82 -2.94
N PRO A 125 22.72 6.49 -4.14
CA PRO A 125 23.24 5.17 -4.42
C PRO A 125 24.52 4.88 -3.63
N PRO A 126 24.67 3.64 -3.08
CA PRO A 126 25.95 3.18 -2.56
C PRO A 126 27.05 3.30 -3.61
N ALA A 127 28.20 3.86 -3.24
CA ALA A 127 29.35 3.98 -4.14
C ALA A 127 29.80 2.62 -4.72
N SER A 128 29.59 1.54 -3.97
CA SER A 128 29.91 0.17 -4.39
C SER A 128 29.12 -0.32 -5.60
N LEU A 129 27.97 0.28 -5.93
CA LEU A 129 27.20 -0.05 -7.13
C LEU A 129 27.78 0.58 -8.41
N ASP A 130 28.68 1.56 -8.27
CA ASP A 130 29.41 2.18 -9.38
C ASP A 130 28.46 2.61 -10.51
N GLY A 131 27.48 3.45 -10.14
CA GLY A 131 26.50 4.04 -11.05
C GLY A 131 25.42 3.09 -11.59
N ARG A 132 25.52 1.79 -11.36
CA ARG A 132 24.51 0.82 -11.83
C ARG A 132 23.18 1.03 -11.09
N GLN A 133 22.08 0.87 -11.83
CA GLN A 133 20.71 1.00 -11.33
C GLN A 133 19.86 -0.23 -11.66
N ASP A 134 18.68 -0.34 -11.05
CA ASP A 134 17.67 -1.36 -11.32
C ASP A 134 18.21 -2.80 -11.35
N ILE A 135 17.79 -3.59 -12.34
CA ILE A 135 18.14 -5.00 -12.50
C ILE A 135 19.65 -5.20 -12.75
N VAL A 136 20.34 -4.19 -13.28
CA VAL A 136 21.79 -4.22 -13.51
C VAL A 136 22.52 -4.12 -12.18
N ALA A 137 22.13 -3.17 -11.32
CA ALA A 137 22.64 -3.06 -9.96
C ALA A 137 22.37 -4.34 -9.16
N LEU A 138 21.17 -4.90 -9.30
CA LEU A 138 20.76 -6.12 -8.61
C LEU A 138 21.61 -7.33 -9.04
N SER A 139 21.80 -7.50 -10.35
CA SER A 139 22.61 -8.59 -10.90
C SER A 139 24.08 -8.45 -10.49
N TYR A 140 24.61 -7.22 -10.49
CA TYR A 140 25.95 -6.94 -10.01
C TYR A 140 26.10 -7.19 -8.50
N ALA A 141 25.14 -6.75 -7.68
CA ALA A 141 25.13 -7.03 -6.25
C ALA A 141 25.06 -8.53 -5.95
N LEU A 142 24.59 -9.39 -6.87
CA LEU A 142 24.61 -10.84 -6.72
C LEU A 142 25.61 -11.53 -7.65
N SER A 143 26.69 -10.83 -8.00
CA SER A 143 27.82 -11.35 -8.78
C SER A 143 29.01 -11.71 -7.88
N PRO A 144 29.82 -12.74 -8.21
CA PRO A 144 31.03 -13.06 -7.45
C PRO A 144 32.03 -11.90 -7.33
N GLU A 145 32.04 -11.00 -8.30
CA GLU A 145 32.99 -9.88 -8.39
C GLU A 145 32.68 -8.77 -7.37
N PHE A 146 31.42 -8.65 -6.94
CA PHE A 146 30.99 -7.60 -6.03
C PHE A 146 31.54 -7.78 -4.60
N GLN A 147 32.29 -6.78 -4.11
CA GLN A 147 32.96 -6.84 -2.81
C GLN A 147 32.30 -6.02 -1.69
N GLY A 148 31.36 -5.13 -2.01
CA GLY A 148 30.70 -4.26 -1.04
C GLY A 148 29.76 -5.00 -0.07
N ASP A 149 29.02 -4.23 0.74
CA ASP A 149 27.86 -4.75 1.48
C ASP A 149 26.80 -5.24 0.49
N ARG A 150 26.72 -6.56 0.35
CA ARG A 150 25.88 -7.23 -0.63
C ARG A 150 24.39 -7.10 -0.29
N VAL A 151 24.06 -7.12 0.99
CA VAL A 151 22.67 -6.95 1.45
C VAL A 151 22.24 -5.52 1.20
N GLY A 152 23.06 -4.54 1.60
CA GLY A 152 22.76 -3.13 1.39
C GLY A 152 22.59 -2.78 -0.09
N ALA A 153 23.49 -3.24 -0.95
CA ALA A 153 23.41 -3.03 -2.39
C ALA A 153 22.18 -3.69 -3.04
N PHE A 154 21.87 -4.93 -2.67
CA PHE A 154 20.70 -5.65 -3.17
C PHE A 154 19.39 -4.98 -2.75
N ILE A 155 19.28 -4.58 -1.48
CA ILE A 155 18.10 -3.90 -0.94
C ILE A 155 17.95 -2.51 -1.55
N TYR A 156 19.05 -1.76 -1.71
CA TYR A 156 19.03 -0.46 -2.38
C TYR A 156 18.57 -0.57 -3.83
N ALA A 157 19.10 -1.52 -4.60
CA ALA A 157 18.70 -1.73 -6.00
C ALA A 157 17.19 -1.99 -6.13
N ILE A 158 16.62 -2.79 -5.23
CA ILE A 158 15.17 -3.03 -5.20
C ILE A 158 14.40 -1.78 -4.77
N GLY A 159 14.81 -1.13 -3.67
CA GLY A 159 14.09 0.02 -3.13
C GLY A 159 14.07 1.21 -4.10
N SER A 160 15.22 1.53 -4.70
CA SER A 160 15.33 2.58 -5.72
C SER A 160 14.53 2.27 -6.98
N MET A 161 14.50 1.01 -7.43
CA MET A 161 13.64 0.58 -8.55
C MET A 161 12.15 0.77 -8.22
N LEU A 162 11.72 0.41 -6.99
CA LEU A 162 10.33 0.63 -6.58
C LEU A 162 9.96 2.11 -6.63
N VAL A 163 10.78 2.98 -6.05
CA VAL A 163 10.58 4.44 -6.07
C VAL A 163 10.55 4.97 -7.50
N THR A 164 11.49 4.54 -8.34
CA THR A 164 11.58 4.94 -9.75
C THR A 164 10.34 4.49 -10.54
N ALA A 165 9.85 3.27 -10.32
CA ALA A 165 8.63 2.76 -10.95
C ALA A 165 7.36 3.55 -10.55
N HIS A 166 7.41 4.31 -9.46
CA HIS A 166 6.35 5.20 -9.03
C HIS A 166 6.67 6.69 -9.30
N GLY A 167 7.52 6.98 -10.28
CA GLY A 167 7.80 8.36 -10.69
C GLY A 167 8.71 9.13 -9.73
N GLY A 168 9.47 8.43 -8.89
CA GLY A 168 10.46 9.05 -7.98
C GLY A 168 9.89 9.46 -6.61
N ASN A 169 8.60 9.25 -6.38
CA ASN A 169 7.92 9.67 -5.16
C ASN A 169 7.58 8.48 -4.24
N THR A 170 7.50 8.73 -2.94
CA THR A 170 7.02 7.77 -1.93
C THR A 170 5.63 8.11 -1.39
N GLN A 171 5.15 9.31 -1.69
CA GLN A 171 3.81 9.81 -1.42
C GLN A 171 3.27 10.40 -2.72
N PHE A 172 2.01 10.15 -3.02
CA PHE A 172 1.40 10.54 -4.29
C PHE A 172 0.23 11.48 -4.03
N TYR A 173 0.07 12.44 -4.93
CA TYR A 173 -0.95 13.48 -4.92
C TYR A 173 -1.63 13.53 -6.29
N ILE A 174 -2.70 14.32 -6.40
CA ILE A 174 -3.47 14.50 -7.64
C ILE A 174 -2.60 14.90 -8.85
N THR A 175 -1.48 15.58 -8.60
CA THR A 175 -0.54 16.04 -9.63
C THR A 175 0.40 14.95 -10.14
N ASP A 176 0.52 13.85 -9.42
CA ASP A 176 1.44 12.78 -9.75
C ASP A 176 0.82 11.79 -10.73
N THR A 177 1.68 11.20 -11.57
CA THR A 177 1.29 10.16 -12.50
C THR A 177 2.12 8.92 -12.24
N ILE A 178 1.45 7.79 -12.05
CA ILE A 178 2.08 6.47 -11.93
C ILE A 178 1.75 5.67 -13.19
N ASP A 179 2.79 5.17 -13.84
CA ASP A 179 2.66 4.34 -15.03
C ASP A 179 2.43 2.88 -14.61
N ALA A 180 1.29 2.30 -15.03
CA ALA A 180 0.92 0.93 -14.69
C ALA A 180 1.96 -0.08 -15.21
N GLN A 181 2.51 0.13 -16.40
CA GLN A 181 3.52 -0.75 -17.00
C GLN A 181 4.81 -0.76 -16.17
N PHE A 182 5.23 0.39 -15.63
CA PHE A 182 6.42 0.44 -14.77
C PHE A 182 6.21 -0.27 -13.44
N VAL A 183 5.03 -0.14 -12.84
CA VAL A 183 4.67 -0.88 -11.62
C VAL A 183 4.61 -2.39 -11.89
N HIS A 184 4.02 -2.81 -13.01
CA HIS A 184 4.01 -4.20 -13.44
C HIS A 184 5.44 -4.75 -13.65
N ASN A 185 6.29 -3.99 -14.36
CA ASN A 185 7.69 -4.36 -14.59
C ASN A 185 8.46 -4.49 -13.28
N ALA A 186 8.20 -3.62 -12.31
CA ALA A 186 8.78 -3.73 -10.97
C ALA A 186 8.37 -5.05 -10.30
N ALA A 187 7.10 -5.46 -10.37
CA ALA A 187 6.63 -6.73 -9.83
C ALA A 187 7.40 -7.93 -10.42
N ARG A 188 7.53 -7.97 -11.75
CA ARG A 188 8.30 -9.02 -12.45
C ARG A 188 9.79 -9.00 -12.07
N ASN A 189 10.36 -7.81 -11.86
CA ASN A 189 11.75 -7.69 -11.42
C ASN A 189 11.97 -8.17 -9.98
N ILE A 190 10.99 -7.99 -9.08
CA ILE A 190 11.05 -8.56 -7.71
C ILE A 190 11.04 -10.09 -7.75
N GLU A 191 10.28 -10.71 -8.65
CA GLU A 191 10.30 -12.17 -8.82
C GLU A 191 11.68 -12.64 -9.29
N LYS A 192 12.25 -11.98 -10.31
CA LYS A 192 13.62 -12.26 -10.77
C LYS A 192 14.64 -12.08 -9.65
N ALA A 193 14.51 -11.02 -8.85
CA ALA A 193 15.36 -10.76 -7.69
C ALA A 193 15.28 -11.89 -6.66
N THR A 194 14.06 -12.37 -6.38
CA THR A 194 13.82 -13.47 -5.43
C THR A 194 14.46 -14.77 -5.94
N TRP A 195 14.34 -15.04 -7.24
CA TRP A 195 15.00 -16.18 -7.88
C TRP A 195 16.53 -16.05 -7.81
N LEU A 196 17.10 -14.90 -8.21
CA LEU A 196 18.54 -14.65 -8.16
C LEU A 196 19.11 -14.81 -6.75
N LEU A 197 18.42 -14.29 -5.73
CA LEU A 197 18.80 -14.43 -4.33
C LEU A 197 18.85 -15.91 -3.88
N ALA A 198 17.98 -16.75 -4.42
CA ALA A 198 17.91 -18.18 -4.08
C ALA A 198 18.93 -19.02 -4.88
N THR A 199 19.30 -18.61 -6.09
CA THR A 199 20.09 -19.44 -7.02
C THR A 199 21.55 -19.04 -7.17
N ARG A 200 21.93 -17.79 -6.89
CA ARG A 200 23.32 -17.32 -7.07
C ARG A 200 24.28 -17.99 -6.09
N ARG A 201 25.43 -18.42 -6.61
CA ARG A 201 26.51 -19.10 -5.88
C ARG A 201 27.86 -18.46 -6.14
N ASP A 202 28.80 -18.61 -5.21
CA ASP A 202 30.22 -18.31 -5.41
C ASP A 202 30.92 -19.42 -6.22
N ALA A 203 32.22 -19.23 -6.48
CA ALA A 203 33.04 -20.19 -7.21
C ALA A 203 33.18 -21.55 -6.51
N GLN A 204 32.91 -21.61 -5.20
CA GLN A 204 32.93 -22.81 -4.38
C GLN A 204 31.56 -23.48 -4.29
N GLY A 205 30.55 -22.94 -4.96
CA GLY A 205 29.18 -23.48 -4.97
C GLY A 205 28.34 -23.07 -3.76
N ASN A 206 28.83 -22.19 -2.88
CA ASN A 206 28.07 -21.71 -1.72
C ASN A 206 27.15 -20.55 -2.11
N PRO A 207 25.98 -20.37 -1.46
CA PRO A 207 25.13 -19.20 -1.67
C PRO A 207 25.86 -17.89 -1.38
N LEU A 208 25.72 -16.89 -2.26
CA LEU A 208 26.29 -15.55 -2.04
C LEU A 208 25.66 -14.86 -0.82
N LEU A 209 24.35 -15.04 -0.66
CA LEU A 209 23.57 -14.62 0.50
C LEU A 209 22.71 -15.79 0.99
N LEU A 210 22.82 -16.08 2.28
CA LEU A 210 21.95 -17.02 2.98
C LEU A 210 20.56 -16.37 3.13
N SER A 211 19.54 -16.96 2.49
CA SER A 211 18.19 -16.39 2.41
C SER A 211 17.11 -17.39 2.84
N ASN A 212 16.43 -18.07 1.92
CA ASN A 212 15.50 -19.15 2.23
C ASN A 212 16.28 -20.44 2.57
N GLU A 213 15.65 -21.32 3.34
CA GLU A 213 16.18 -22.66 3.64
C GLU A 213 15.09 -23.71 3.44
N LEU A 214 15.43 -24.76 2.69
CA LEU A 214 14.65 -25.97 2.57
C LEU A 214 15.65 -27.12 2.74
N SER A 215 15.93 -27.47 3.99
CA SER A 215 16.88 -28.51 4.38
C SER A 215 16.20 -29.51 5.32
N GLU A 216 16.84 -30.64 5.60
CA GLU A 216 16.38 -31.58 6.63
C GLU A 216 16.40 -30.95 8.04
N GLN A 217 17.28 -29.96 8.23
CA GLN A 217 17.49 -29.24 9.49
C GLN A 217 16.47 -28.12 9.73
N GLY A 218 15.74 -27.68 8.69
CA GLY A 218 14.68 -26.69 8.83
C GLY A 218 14.11 -26.15 7.52
N ARG A 219 12.91 -25.56 7.62
CA ARG A 219 12.23 -24.86 6.53
C ARG A 219 12.00 -23.39 6.88
N ASN A 220 12.63 -22.49 6.14
CA ASN A 220 12.44 -21.05 6.25
C ASN A 220 12.17 -20.45 4.88
N LEU A 221 10.90 -20.15 4.60
CA LEU A 221 10.43 -19.46 3.40
C LEU A 221 10.08 -17.99 3.66
N SER A 222 10.48 -17.47 4.82
CA SER A 222 10.00 -16.17 5.30
C SER A 222 10.53 -14.98 4.49
N PHE A 223 11.54 -15.18 3.64
CA PHE A 223 12.04 -14.17 2.70
C PHE A 223 11.17 -14.16 1.44
N ALA A 224 10.93 -15.34 0.85
CA ALA A 224 10.03 -15.49 -0.30
C ALA A 224 8.62 -14.96 0.02
N VAL A 225 8.12 -15.18 1.24
CA VAL A 225 6.82 -14.66 1.68
C VAL A 225 6.78 -13.13 1.71
N GLU A 226 7.83 -12.46 2.20
CA GLU A 226 7.85 -10.99 2.20
C GLU A 226 7.96 -10.42 0.78
N PHE A 227 8.72 -11.06 -0.12
CA PHE A 227 8.75 -10.67 -1.54
C PHE A 227 7.41 -10.90 -2.23
N GLY A 228 6.74 -12.03 -1.97
CA GLY A 228 5.41 -12.31 -2.52
C GLY A 228 4.37 -11.27 -2.11
N LYS A 229 4.46 -10.72 -0.89
CA LYS A 229 3.61 -9.60 -0.45
C LYS A 229 3.87 -8.31 -1.23
N ILE A 230 5.12 -8.07 -1.65
CA ILE A 230 5.47 -6.91 -2.49
C ILE A 230 4.90 -7.11 -3.90
N VAL A 231 5.16 -8.27 -4.50
CA VAL A 231 4.67 -8.64 -5.85
C VAL A 231 3.14 -8.49 -5.90
N ALA A 232 2.41 -9.08 -4.96
CA ALA A 232 0.95 -9.03 -4.94
C ALA A 232 0.40 -7.58 -4.84
N ARG A 233 1.07 -6.69 -4.08
CA ARG A 233 0.64 -5.29 -3.99
C ARG A 233 0.95 -4.51 -5.27
N LEU A 234 2.07 -4.80 -5.92
CA LEU A 234 2.43 -4.16 -7.19
C LEU A 234 1.50 -4.62 -8.32
N ASP A 235 1.23 -5.92 -8.42
CA ASP A 235 0.29 -6.45 -9.42
C ASP A 235 -1.10 -5.84 -9.23
N TYR A 236 -1.63 -5.82 -8.01
CA TYR A 236 -2.92 -5.20 -7.73
C TYR A 236 -2.94 -3.70 -8.03
N LEU A 237 -1.88 -2.97 -7.68
CA LEU A 237 -1.80 -1.54 -7.99
C LEU A 237 -1.76 -1.31 -9.51
N SER A 238 -1.02 -2.13 -10.25
CA SER A 238 -0.97 -2.08 -11.71
C SER A 238 -2.36 -2.24 -12.32
N ASP A 239 -3.15 -3.23 -11.88
CA ASP A 239 -4.51 -3.45 -12.37
C ASP A 239 -5.43 -2.25 -12.10
N VAL A 240 -5.34 -1.67 -10.90
CA VAL A 240 -6.13 -0.49 -10.52
C VAL A 240 -5.74 0.75 -11.36
N LEU A 241 -4.45 0.93 -11.62
CA LEU A 241 -3.94 2.03 -12.44
C LEU A 241 -4.36 1.88 -13.91
N ASP A 242 -4.28 0.67 -14.47
CA ASP A 242 -4.69 0.40 -15.85
C ASP A 242 -6.19 0.69 -16.07
N GLU A 243 -7.04 0.23 -15.14
CA GLU A 243 -8.48 0.47 -15.17
C GLU A 243 -8.83 1.97 -15.09
N ARG A 244 -8.04 2.76 -14.36
CA ARG A 244 -8.20 4.23 -14.30
C ARG A 244 -8.01 4.85 -15.68
N TYR A 245 -6.94 4.50 -16.42
CA TYR A 245 -6.71 5.06 -17.75
C TYR A 245 -7.81 4.68 -18.73
N ARG A 246 -8.31 3.44 -18.66
CA ARG A 246 -9.47 2.99 -19.43
C ARG A 246 -10.74 3.78 -19.10
N ARG A 247 -10.98 4.07 -17.81
CA ARG A 247 -12.17 4.80 -17.34
C ARG A 247 -12.10 6.31 -17.51
N ILE A 248 -10.93 6.94 -17.54
CA ILE A 248 -10.81 8.37 -17.88
C ILE A 248 -11.33 8.60 -19.31
N GLY A 249 -11.11 7.65 -20.23
CA GLY A 249 -11.71 7.66 -21.56
C GLY A 249 -13.24 7.52 -21.58
N VAL A 250 -13.85 6.89 -20.57
CA VAL A 250 -15.30 6.63 -20.50
C VAL A 250 -16.05 7.67 -19.65
N ASN A 251 -15.45 8.16 -18.56
CA ASN A 251 -16.08 9.11 -17.63
C ASN A 251 -16.10 10.56 -18.15
N TYR A 252 -15.23 10.92 -19.10
CA TYR A 252 -15.32 12.23 -19.77
C TYR A 252 -16.62 12.36 -20.59
N ALA A 253 -17.11 11.26 -21.17
CA ALA A 253 -18.41 11.25 -21.83
C ALA A 253 -19.55 11.54 -20.83
N HIS A 254 -19.47 11.03 -19.60
CA HIS A 254 -20.52 11.17 -18.60
C HIS A 254 -20.56 12.56 -17.96
N SER A 255 -19.41 13.23 -17.72
CA SER A 255 -19.41 14.61 -17.22
C SER A 255 -19.86 15.63 -18.28
N LEU A 256 -19.72 15.32 -19.57
CA LEU A 256 -20.28 16.12 -20.67
C LEU A 256 -21.81 15.94 -20.81
N MET A 257 -22.40 14.84 -20.33
CA MET A 257 -23.86 14.66 -20.32
C MET A 257 -24.58 15.51 -19.25
N PHE A 258 -23.85 16.10 -18.30
CA PHE A 258 -24.41 17.00 -17.28
C PHE A 258 -24.20 18.50 -17.59
N LEU A 259 -23.65 18.85 -18.76
CA LEU A 259 -23.58 20.24 -19.24
C LEU A 259 -24.71 20.61 -20.21
N ASN A 260 -25.73 19.76 -20.38
CA ASN A 260 -26.72 19.94 -21.44
C ASN A 260 -28.19 19.91 -21.00
N PHE A 261 -28.55 20.38 -19.80
CA PHE A 261 -29.95 20.74 -19.54
C PHE A 261 -30.07 21.99 -18.65
N LEU A 262 -30.43 23.12 -19.27
CA LEU A 262 -31.24 24.15 -18.61
C LEU A 262 -32.69 23.94 -19.07
N PRO A 263 -33.66 23.80 -18.14
CA PRO A 263 -35.06 23.61 -18.52
C PRO A 263 -35.61 24.85 -19.23
N VAL A 264 -36.35 24.64 -20.32
CA VAL A 264 -37.25 25.63 -20.91
C VAL A 264 -38.63 25.42 -20.29
N GLN A 265 -38.92 26.18 -19.23
CA GLN A 265 -40.21 26.76 -18.83
C GLN A 265 -40.04 27.53 -17.52
#